data_AF-A0AA37BRP1-F1
#
_entry.id   AF-A0AA37BRP1-F1
#
_cell.length_a   1.000
_cell.length_b   1.000
_cell.length_c   1.000
_cell.angle_alpha   90.00
_cell.angle_beta   90.00
_cell.angle_gamma   90.00
#
_symmetry.space_group_name_H-M   'P 1'
#
loop_
_entity.id
_entity.type
_entity.pdbx_description
1 polymer ?
#
loop_
_entity_poly.entity_id
_entity_poly.type
_entity_poly.pdbx_seq_one_letter_code
_entity_poly.pdbx_strand_id
1 'polypeptide(L)'
;MESKDTKLVIRISQADIEEIDEFIERNPRFSNRSEFIRHATMDYIARSRAGIIEPQNNGINVKIDRAFQRAIQKLVSEGLFSSVDDFITAVLQESLKTGLVRRMIQDKQEQYRSLLGQLGKDLDTDSELEHGGIDK
;
A
#
# COMPACT_ATOMS: atom_id res chain seq x y z
N MET A 1 6.18 -46.71 14.22
CA MET A 1 6.84 -45.44 13.81
C MET A 1 6.54 -44.44 14.92
N GLU A 2 7.53 -44.05 15.71
CA GLU A 2 7.37 -42.92 16.64
C GLU A 2 7.04 -41.66 15.85
N SER A 3 5.98 -40.94 16.23
CA SER A 3 5.76 -39.61 15.66
C SER A 3 6.88 -38.70 16.15
N LYS A 4 7.63 -38.11 15.21
CA LYS A 4 8.65 -37.10 15.51
C LYS A 4 7.98 -35.75 15.70
N ASP A 5 7.03 -35.67 16.62
CA ASP A 5 6.37 -34.40 16.94
C ASP A 5 7.21 -33.61 17.95
N THR A 6 7.53 -32.36 17.60
CA THR A 6 8.23 -31.43 18.49
C THR A 6 7.22 -30.48 19.12
N LYS A 7 7.25 -30.35 20.46
CA LYS A 7 6.40 -29.40 21.19
C LYS A 7 6.92 -27.97 21.00
N LEU A 8 6.04 -27.09 20.52
CA LEU A 8 6.25 -25.64 20.49
C LEU A 8 5.55 -25.01 21.70
N VAL A 9 6.25 -24.14 22.44
CA VAL A 9 5.68 -23.36 23.54
C VAL A 9 5.87 -21.88 23.22
N ILE A 10 4.76 -21.14 23.18
CA ILE A 10 4.75 -19.69 22.89
C ILE A 10 4.12 -18.94 24.06
N ARG A 11 4.59 -17.72 24.30
CA ARG A 11 3.90 -16.77 25.19
C ARG A 11 2.95 -15.94 24.33
N ILE A 12 1.71 -15.85 24.77
CA ILE A 12 0.62 -15.18 24.08
C ILE A 12 -0.27 -14.52 25.13
N SER A 13 -0.86 -13.37 24.82
CA SER A 13 -1.73 -12.68 25.77
C SER A 13 -3.04 -13.46 25.94
N GLN A 14 -3.70 -13.24 27.08
CA GLN A 14 -4.99 -13.87 27.34
C GLN A 14 -6.06 -13.40 26.34
N ALA A 15 -6.05 -12.11 25.96
CA ALA A 15 -6.96 -11.56 24.97
C ALA A 15 -6.79 -12.20 23.58
N ASP A 16 -5.55 -12.46 23.15
CA ASP A 16 -5.31 -13.13 21.87
C ASP A 16 -5.79 -14.59 21.89
N ILE A 17 -5.70 -15.28 23.04
CA ILE A 17 -6.24 -16.63 23.21
C ILE A 17 -7.76 -16.64 23.07
N GLU A 18 -8.43 -15.67 23.69
CA GLU A 18 -9.90 -15.53 23.62
C GLU A 18 -10.36 -15.27 22.18
N GLU A 19 -9.67 -14.40 21.45
CA GLU A 19 -9.95 -14.16 20.02
C GLU A 19 -9.77 -15.44 19.18
N ILE A 20 -8.71 -16.22 19.44
CA ILE A 20 -8.48 -17.50 18.76
C ILE A 20 -9.61 -18.49 19.06
N ASP A 21 -10.07 -18.56 20.31
CA ASP A 21 -11.16 -19.45 20.70
C ASP A 21 -12.48 -19.06 20.03
N GLU A 22 -12.84 -17.77 20.07
CA GLU A 22 -14.02 -17.27 19.38
C GLU A 22 -13.98 -17.58 17.88
N PHE A 23 -12.81 -17.44 17.26
CA PHE A 23 -12.64 -17.78 15.86
C PHE A 23 -12.86 -19.27 15.59
N ILE A 24 -12.31 -20.15 16.43
CA ILE A 24 -12.47 -21.61 16.29
C ILE A 24 -13.93 -22.02 16.48
N GLU A 25 -14.62 -21.46 17.47
CA GLU A 25 -16.05 -21.72 17.71
C GLU A 25 -16.93 -21.37 16.50
N ARG A 26 -16.61 -20.27 15.81
CA ARG A 26 -17.32 -19.83 14.60
C ARG A 26 -16.89 -20.60 13.35
N ASN A 27 -15.78 -21.34 13.39
CA ASN A 27 -15.20 -22.04 12.26
C ASN A 27 -14.88 -23.50 12.62
N PRO A 28 -15.89 -24.40 12.63
CA PRO A 28 -15.74 -25.79 13.07
C PRO A 28 -14.83 -26.65 12.19
N ARG A 29 -14.21 -26.07 11.16
CA ARG A 29 -13.15 -26.68 10.36
C ARG A 29 -11.85 -26.90 11.18
N PHE A 30 -11.66 -26.15 12.27
CA PHE A 30 -10.52 -26.31 13.16
C PHE A 30 -10.97 -27.00 14.44
N SER A 31 -10.29 -28.09 14.81
CA SER A 31 -10.67 -28.89 15.98
C SER A 31 -10.13 -28.29 17.28
N ASN A 32 -8.97 -27.63 17.23
CA ASN A 32 -8.33 -27.03 18.40
C ASN A 32 -7.31 -25.94 18.01
N ARG A 33 -6.85 -25.18 19.01
CA ARG A 33 -5.85 -24.10 18.85
C ARG A 33 -4.57 -24.57 18.17
N SER A 34 -4.06 -25.76 18.50
CA SER A 34 -2.82 -26.26 17.91
C SER A 34 -2.95 -26.57 16.43
N GLU A 35 -4.09 -27.13 16.01
CA GLU A 35 -4.40 -27.36 14.60
C GLU A 35 -4.56 -26.04 13.85
N PHE A 36 -5.32 -25.10 14.42
CA PHE A 36 -5.50 -23.76 13.85
C PHE A 36 -4.16 -23.03 13.67
N ILE A 37 -3.35 -22.93 14.74
CA ILE A 37 -2.05 -22.25 14.70
C ILE A 37 -1.11 -22.91 13.70
N ARG A 38 -1.07 -24.25 13.64
CA ARG A 38 -0.27 -24.98 12.65
C ARG A 38 -0.72 -24.64 11.23
N HIS A 39 -2.02 -24.70 10.96
CA HIS A 39 -2.57 -24.40 9.64
C HIS A 39 -2.31 -22.96 9.24
N ALA A 40 -2.61 -21.99 10.11
CA ALA A 40 -2.39 -20.57 9.87
C ALA A 40 -0.90 -20.27 9.59
N THR A 41 0.00 -20.87 10.37
CA THR A 41 1.46 -20.70 10.18
C THR A 41 1.92 -21.25 8.83
N MET A 42 1.47 -22.46 8.46
CA MET A 42 1.87 -23.08 7.19
C MET A 42 1.26 -22.37 5.98
N ASP A 43 0.01 -21.93 6.07
CA ASP A 43 -0.66 -21.13 5.04
C ASP A 43 0.06 -19.79 4.85
N TYR A 44 0.44 -19.11 5.93
CA TYR A 44 1.25 -17.88 5.85
C TYR A 44 2.59 -18.13 5.16
N ILE A 45 3.33 -19.18 5.53
CA ILE A 45 4.61 -19.53 4.91
C ILE A 45 4.43 -19.85 3.41
N ALA A 46 3.39 -20.61 3.05
CA ALA A 46 3.12 -20.97 1.67
C ALA A 46 2.82 -19.74 0.81
N ARG A 47 1.95 -18.85 1.30
CA ARG A 47 1.61 -17.59 0.62
C ARG A 47 2.78 -16.63 0.55
N SER A 48 3.61 -16.55 1.59
CA SER A 48 4.83 -15.75 1.58
C SER A 48 5.84 -16.26 0.54
N ARG A 49 6.05 -17.60 0.45
CA ARG A 49 6.91 -18.20 -0.58
C ARG A 49 6.39 -17.99 -2.01
N ALA A 50 5.08 -17.97 -2.17
CA ALA A 50 4.42 -17.68 -3.44
C ALA A 50 4.43 -16.17 -3.80
N GLY A 51 4.98 -15.30 -2.95
CA GLY A 51 4.99 -13.85 -3.17
C GLY A 51 3.62 -13.18 -2.98
N ILE A 52 2.65 -13.87 -2.38
CA ILE A 52 1.27 -13.38 -2.15
C ILE A 52 1.20 -12.54 -0.88
N ILE A 53 2.06 -12.82 0.11
CA ILE A 53 2.22 -12.00 1.31
C ILE A 53 3.57 -11.32 1.26
N GLU A 54 3.57 -10.04 0.92
CA GLU A 54 4.71 -9.16 1.20
C GLU A 54 4.75 -8.83 2.70
N PRO A 55 5.95 -8.72 3.31
CA PRO A 55 6.07 -8.29 4.70
C PRO A 55 5.33 -6.96 4.91
N GLN A 56 4.39 -6.97 5.86
CA GLN A 56 3.39 -5.95 6.21
C GLN A 56 3.94 -4.59 6.68
N ASN A 57 5.00 -4.04 6.07
CA ASN A 57 5.48 -2.70 6.47
C ASN A 57 6.12 -1.85 5.39
N ASN A 58 5.89 -2.11 4.10
CA ASN A 58 6.35 -1.21 3.02
C ASN A 58 5.40 -1.13 1.81
N GLY A 59 4.12 -1.51 1.97
CA GLY A 59 3.14 -1.47 0.88
C GLY A 59 2.77 -0.04 0.49
N ILE A 60 2.98 0.32 -0.78
CA ILE A 60 2.48 1.59 -1.34
C ILE A 60 0.96 1.48 -1.49
N ASN A 61 0.21 2.17 -0.62
CA ASN A 61 -1.24 2.20 -0.70
C ASN A 61 -1.69 3.34 -1.64
N VAL A 62 -2.22 2.98 -2.81
CA VAL A 62 -2.68 3.93 -3.83
C VAL A 62 -4.21 4.00 -3.80
N LYS A 63 -4.75 5.20 -3.60
CA LYS A 63 -6.18 5.45 -3.78
C LYS A 63 -6.49 5.61 -5.27
N ILE A 64 -7.35 4.73 -5.78
CA ILE A 64 -7.83 4.77 -7.16
C ILE A 64 -9.35 4.97 -7.14
N ASP A 65 -9.89 5.70 -8.10
CA ASP A 65 -11.34 5.93 -8.18
C ASP A 65 -12.08 4.64 -8.55
N ARG A 66 -13.38 4.60 -8.21
CA ARG A 66 -14.22 3.40 -8.39
C ARG A 66 -14.40 3.01 -9.85
N ALA A 67 -14.39 3.96 -10.79
CA ALA A 67 -14.57 3.64 -12.20
C ALA A 67 -13.32 2.91 -12.73
N PHE A 68 -12.15 3.40 -12.36
CA PHE A 68 -10.87 2.79 -12.72
C PHE A 68 -10.68 1.42 -12.07
N GLN A 69 -11.06 1.28 -10.79
CA GLN A 69 -11.01 -0.03 -10.11
C GLN A 69 -11.84 -1.10 -10.84
N ARG A 70 -13.04 -0.76 -11.32
CA ARG A 70 -13.88 -1.68 -12.10
C ARG A 70 -13.25 -2.03 -13.45
N ALA A 71 -12.63 -1.06 -14.11
CA ALA A 71 -11.93 -1.30 -15.37
C ALA A 71 -10.77 -2.28 -15.18
N ILE A 72 -9.95 -2.09 -14.13
CA ILE A 72 -8.84 -3.01 -13.82
C ILE A 72 -9.37 -4.41 -13.52
N GLN A 73 -10.41 -4.54 -12.69
CA GLN A 73 -11.01 -5.83 -12.37
C GLN A 73 -11.54 -6.56 -13.61
N LYS A 74 -12.10 -5.82 -14.57
CA LYS A 74 -12.54 -6.39 -15.85
C LYS A 74 -11.37 -6.97 -16.64
N LEU A 75 -10.26 -6.23 -16.77
CA LEU A 75 -9.06 -6.69 -17.49
C LEU A 75 -8.44 -7.95 -16.86
N VAL A 76 -8.44 -8.03 -15.52
CA VAL A 76 -8.01 -9.25 -14.80
C VAL A 76 -8.98 -10.39 -15.06
N SER A 77 -10.29 -10.14 -15.02
CA SER A 77 -11.31 -11.18 -15.29
C SER A 77 -11.29 -11.73 -16.71
N GLU A 78 -10.83 -10.91 -17.67
CA GLU A 78 -10.63 -11.30 -19.07
C GLU A 78 -9.30 -12.05 -19.28
N GLY A 79 -8.48 -12.19 -18.24
CA GLY A 79 -7.21 -12.94 -18.26
C GLY A 79 -6.04 -12.20 -18.91
N LEU A 80 -6.19 -10.90 -19.19
CA LEU A 80 -5.10 -10.08 -19.74
C LEU A 80 -3.99 -9.85 -18.72
N PHE A 81 -4.33 -9.83 -17.44
CA PHE A 81 -3.41 -9.70 -16.32
C PHE A 81 -3.73 -10.74 -15.27
N SER A 82 -2.69 -11.23 -14.58
CA SER A 82 -2.83 -12.28 -13.57
C SER A 82 -3.42 -11.78 -12.25
N SER A 83 -3.26 -10.49 -11.96
CA SER A 83 -3.83 -9.82 -10.79
C SER A 83 -3.93 -8.30 -11.00
N VAL A 84 -4.56 -7.60 -10.06
CA VAL A 84 -4.57 -6.13 -10.01
C VAL A 84 -3.14 -5.59 -9.83
N ASP A 85 -2.33 -6.27 -9.03
CA ASP A 85 -0.95 -5.86 -8.76
C ASP A 85 -0.08 -6.00 -10.02
N ASP A 86 -0.25 -7.09 -10.77
CA ASP A 86 0.42 -7.32 -12.05
C ASP A 86 0.10 -6.21 -13.07
N PHE A 87 -1.17 -5.80 -13.15
CA PHE A 87 -1.58 -4.65 -13.95
C PHE A 87 -0.86 -3.36 -13.51
N ILE A 88 -0.87 -3.04 -12.22
CA ILE A 88 -0.24 -1.83 -11.68
C ILE A 88 1.27 -1.84 -11.97
N THR A 89 1.94 -2.97 -11.74
CA THR A 89 3.37 -3.12 -12.03
C THR A 89 3.67 -2.92 -13.52
N ALA A 90 2.88 -3.51 -14.42
CA ALA A 90 3.06 -3.35 -15.86
C ALA A 90 2.93 -1.88 -16.29
N VAL A 91 1.93 -1.17 -15.77
CA VAL A 91 1.73 0.27 -16.03
C VAL A 91 2.90 1.10 -15.52
N LEU A 92 3.37 0.83 -14.29
CA LEU A 92 4.51 1.56 -13.71
C LEU A 92 5.79 1.32 -14.53
N GLN A 93 6.07 0.09 -14.94
CA GLN A 93 7.22 -0.24 -15.78
C GLN A 93 7.15 0.49 -17.13
N GLU A 94 5.99 0.52 -17.77
CA GLU A 94 5.80 1.21 -19.04
C GLU A 94 5.93 2.73 -18.89
N SER A 95 5.43 3.29 -17.79
CA SER A 95 5.56 4.72 -17.47
C SER A 95 7.03 5.15 -17.27
N LEU A 96 7.86 4.26 -16.73
CA LEU A 96 9.30 4.47 -16.59
C LEU A 96 10.00 4.41 -17.94
N LYS A 97 9.70 3.40 -18.76
CA LYS A 97 10.28 3.22 -20.10
C LYS A 97 9.98 4.39 -21.04
N THR A 98 8.74 4.87 -21.03
CA THR A 98 8.27 5.99 -21.86
C THR A 98 8.73 7.37 -21.35
N GLY A 99 9.38 7.39 -20.18
CA GLY A 99 9.83 8.61 -19.52
C GLY A 99 8.69 9.49 -18.99
N LEU A 100 7.47 8.96 -18.89
CA LEU A 100 6.31 9.67 -18.36
C LEU A 100 6.57 10.15 -16.92
N VAL A 101 7.15 9.29 -16.08
CA VAL A 101 7.51 9.63 -14.69
C VAL A 101 8.45 10.84 -14.65
N ARG A 102 9.46 10.87 -15.53
CA ARG A 102 10.42 11.98 -15.59
C ARG A 102 9.74 13.29 -15.99
N ARG A 103 8.84 13.26 -16.98
CA ARG A 103 8.07 14.44 -17.40
C ARG A 103 7.18 14.95 -16.27
N MET A 104 6.42 14.06 -15.63
CA MET A 104 5.55 14.44 -14.50
C MET A 104 6.33 15.12 -13.37
N ILE A 105 7.55 14.65 -13.06
CA ILE A 105 8.42 15.27 -12.06
C ILE A 105 8.86 16.67 -12.51
N GLN A 106 9.28 16.82 -13.77
CA GLN A 106 9.70 18.11 -14.33
C GLN A 106 8.56 19.13 -14.32
N ASP A 107 7.38 18.74 -14.78
CA ASP A 107 6.19 19.60 -14.81
C ASP A 107 5.81 20.06 -13.39
N LYS A 108 5.89 19.15 -12.41
CA LYS A 108 5.62 19.49 -11.00
C LYS A 108 6.66 20.44 -10.42
N GLN A 109 7.94 20.25 -10.73
CA GLN A 109 9.01 21.16 -10.30
C GLN A 109 8.84 22.56 -10.90
N GLU A 110 8.45 22.64 -12.16
CA GLU A 110 8.20 23.92 -12.84
C GLU A 110 6.99 24.65 -12.27
N GLN A 111 5.89 23.94 -12.01
CA GLN A 111 4.72 24.49 -11.29
C GLN A 111 5.10 25.03 -9.91
N TYR A 112 5.89 24.28 -9.14
CA TYR A 112 6.30 24.70 -7.79
C TYR A 112 7.19 25.94 -7.82
N ARG A 113 8.13 26.01 -8.78
CA ARG A 113 8.98 27.19 -8.99
C ARG A 113 8.19 28.41 -9.44
N SER A 114 7.19 28.22 -10.31
CA SER A 114 6.31 29.30 -10.76
C SER A 114 5.49 29.87 -9.60
N LEU A 115 4.92 29.01 -8.75
CA LEU A 115 4.18 29.44 -7.55
C LEU A 115 5.07 30.19 -6.56
N LEU A 116 6.29 29.67 -6.27
CA LEU A 116 7.24 30.35 -5.38
C LEU A 116 7.70 31.70 -5.96
N GLY A 117 7.90 31.79 -7.27
CA GLY A 117 8.27 33.03 -7.95
C GLY A 117 7.14 34.08 -7.95
N GLN A 118 5.88 33.66 -8.01
CA GLN A 118 4.73 34.54 -7.85
C GLN A 118 4.60 35.02 -6.40
N LEU A 119 4.72 34.11 -5.43
CA LEU A 119 4.66 34.45 -4.01
C LEU A 119 5.78 35.41 -3.59
N GLY A 120 6.99 35.26 -4.13
CA GLY A 120 8.09 36.20 -3.90
C GLY A 120 7.81 37.60 -4.47
N LYS A 121 7.23 37.67 -5.67
CA LYS A 121 6.84 38.96 -6.28
C LYS A 121 5.73 39.66 -5.50
N ASP A 122 4.72 38.92 -5.04
CA ASP A 122 3.61 39.49 -4.28
C ASP A 122 4.11 40.10 -2.96
N LEU A 123 5.09 39.47 -2.30
CA LEU A 123 5.74 39.99 -1.08
C LEU A 123 6.62 41.23 -1.34
N ASP A 124 7.33 41.29 -2.47
CA ASP A 124 8.14 42.45 -2.83
C ASP A 124 7.23 43.66 -3.17
N THR A 125 6.09 43.43 -3.83
CA THR A 125 5.15 44.50 -4.23
C THR A 125 4.44 45.16 -3.03
N ASP A 126 4.13 44.39 -1.98
CA ASP A 126 3.55 44.94 -0.75
C ASP A 126 4.55 45.81 0.03
N SER A 127 5.86 45.53 -0.07
CA SER A 127 6.91 46.33 0.60
C SER A 127 7.17 47.69 -0.07
N GLU A 128 6.94 47.79 -1.39
CA GLU A 128 7.08 49.05 -2.15
C GLU A 128 5.89 50.01 -1.93
N LEU A 129 4.71 49.48 -1.57
CA LEU A 129 3.52 50.27 -1.29
C LEU A 129 3.53 50.95 0.09
N GLU A 130 4.29 50.43 1.07
CA GLU A 130 4.42 51.05 2.40
C GLU A 130 5.41 52.23 2.44
N HIS A 131 6.33 52.33 1.48
CA HIS A 131 7.35 53.40 1.44
C HIS A 131 7.02 54.57 0.50
N GLY A 132 5.97 54.49 -0.32
CA GLY A 132 5.54 55.57 -1.23
C GLY A 132 4.63 56.64 -0.60
N GLY A 133 4.39 56.57 0.71
CA GLY A 133 3.30 57.28 1.37
C GLY A 133 3.67 58.37 2.37
N ILE A 134 4.82 59.04 2.28
CA ILE A 134 5.08 60.27 3.04
C ILE A 134 5.90 61.25 2.19
N ASP A 135 5.21 62.13 1.47
CA ASP A 135 5.72 63.46 1.13
C ASP A 135 4.54 64.41 0.91
N LYS A 136 4.19 65.16 1.96
CA LYS A 136 3.46 66.43 1.91
C LYS A 136 3.93 67.34 3.03
#